data_AF-A0A7W7NQW8-F1
#
_entry.id   AF-A0A7W7NQW8-F1
#
_cell.length_a   1.000
_cell.length_b   1.000
_cell.length_c   1.000
_cell.angle_alpha   90.00
_cell.angle_beta   90.00
_cell.angle_gamma   90.00
#
_symmetry.space_group_name_H-M   'P 1'
#
loop_
_entity.id
_entity.type
_entity.pdbx_description
1 polymer ?
#
loop_
_entity_poly.entity_id
_entity_poly.type
_entity_poly.pdbx_seq_one_letter_code
_entity_poly.pdbx_strand_id
1 'polypeptide(L)'
;MKFAVVFACVAFAVPALAQQATPAPAAPDAKPEKKICRLVDTTGSIMGKRECHTKEEWRQISAANSENAERALSNRPRSGTGAGGN
;
A
#
# COMPACT_ATOMS: atom_id res chain seq x y z
N MET A 1 31.89 -40.96 -36.18
CA MET A 1 33.14 -40.23 -35.85
C MET A 1 32.87 -39.57 -34.49
N LYS A 2 33.08 -40.21 -33.33
CA LYS A 2 34.31 -40.75 -32.73
C LYS A 2 35.39 -39.68 -32.49
N PHE A 3 35.18 -38.89 -31.44
CA PHE A 3 36.19 -38.44 -30.46
C PHE A 3 35.42 -38.45 -29.12
N ALA A 4 35.45 -39.46 -28.24
CA ALA A 4 36.60 -40.06 -27.56
C ALA A 4 37.59 -38.96 -27.13
N VAL A 5 37.91 -38.73 -25.87
CA VAL A 5 37.83 -39.58 -24.68
C VAL A 5 38.25 -38.68 -23.50
N VAL A 6 37.63 -38.88 -22.35
CA VAL A 6 38.22 -38.71 -21.00
C VAL A 6 38.67 -37.30 -20.57
N PHE A 7 37.89 -36.73 -19.66
CA PHE A 7 38.44 -36.06 -18.48
C PHE A 7 37.46 -36.31 -17.32
N ALA A 8 37.56 -37.49 -16.72
CA ALA A 8 38.31 -37.70 -15.49
C ALA A 8 37.59 -37.07 -14.29
N CYS A 9 36.98 -37.96 -13.50
CA CYS A 9 36.43 -37.73 -12.18
C CYS A 9 37.34 -36.84 -11.33
N VAL A 10 36.83 -35.68 -10.92
CA VAL A 10 37.28 -35.05 -9.70
C VAL A 10 36.07 -34.77 -8.84
N ALA A 11 35.73 -35.77 -8.03
CA ALA A 11 34.94 -35.58 -6.82
C ALA A 11 35.78 -34.71 -5.87
N PHE A 12 35.61 -33.40 -5.95
CA PHE A 12 36.03 -32.52 -4.87
C PHE A 12 34.99 -32.65 -3.75
N ALA A 13 35.33 -33.45 -2.74
CA ALA A 13 34.71 -33.39 -1.44
C ALA A 13 34.98 -31.99 -0.85
N VAL A 14 33.99 -31.09 -0.98
CA VAL A 14 34.03 -29.79 -0.33
C VAL A 14 33.62 -30.00 1.13
N PRO A 15 34.48 -29.72 2.12
CA PRO A 15 34.09 -29.82 3.51
C PRO A 15 33.01 -28.77 3.77
N ALA A 16 31.89 -29.24 4.32
CA ALA A 16 30.80 -28.39 4.76
C ALA A 16 31.31 -27.41 5.82
N LEU A 17 31.60 -26.18 5.40
CA LEU A 17 31.72 -25.05 6.30
C LEU A 17 30.31 -24.76 6.82
N ALA A 18 29.99 -25.33 7.98
CA ALA A 18 28.87 -24.89 8.79
C ALA A 18 29.13 -23.44 9.21
N GLN A 19 28.77 -22.50 8.33
CA GLN A 19 28.66 -21.10 8.69
C GLN A 19 27.55 -21.04 9.73
N GLN A 20 27.96 -20.94 10.99
CA GLN A 20 27.10 -20.53 12.09
C GLN A 20 26.57 -19.15 11.71
N ALA A 21 25.39 -19.14 11.10
CA ALA A 21 24.66 -17.93 10.81
C ALA A 21 24.43 -17.26 12.17
N THR A 22 25.22 -16.22 12.43
CA THR A 22 24.99 -15.33 13.56
C THR A 22 23.57 -14.82 13.39
N PRO A 23 22.67 -14.97 14.38
CA PRO A 23 21.33 -14.45 14.26
C PRO A 23 21.46 -12.95 14.01
N ALA A 24 21.01 -12.51 12.83
CA ALA A 24 20.94 -11.08 12.55
C ALA A 24 20.11 -10.42 13.65
N PRO A 25 20.50 -9.24 14.16
CA PRO A 25 19.72 -8.55 15.16
C PRO A 25 18.31 -8.38 14.63
N ALA A 26 17.32 -8.88 15.37
CA ALA A 26 15.92 -8.70 15.03
C ALA A 26 15.68 -7.19 14.86
N ALA A 27 15.20 -6.80 13.68
CA ALA A 27 14.85 -5.42 13.41
C ALA A 27 13.85 -4.95 14.48
N PRO A 28 13.98 -3.72 15.01
CA PRO A 28 13.09 -3.23 16.04
C PRO A 28 11.66 -3.32 15.54
N ASP A 29 10.82 -4.04 16.29
CA ASP A 29 9.39 -4.18 16.00
C ASP A 29 8.81 -2.80 15.69
N ALA A 30 8.36 -2.62 14.45
CA ALA A 30 7.70 -1.40 14.04
C ALA A 30 6.50 -1.21 14.99
N LYS A 31 6.57 -0.17 15.83
CA LYS A 31 5.55 0.10 16.85
C LYS A 31 4.19 0.06 16.17
N PRO A 32 3.22 -0.69 16.72
CA PRO A 32 1.91 -0.83 16.09
C PRO A 32 1.33 0.57 15.86
N GLU A 33 0.99 0.86 14.60
CA GLU A 33 0.43 2.16 14.25
C GLU A 33 -0.83 2.40 15.07
N LYS A 34 -0.88 3.55 15.75
CA LYS A 34 -2.03 3.92 16.57
C LYS A 34 -3.23 4.14 15.66
N LYS A 35 -4.31 3.42 15.93
CA LYS A 35 -5.60 3.65 15.27
C LYS A 35 -6.22 4.94 15.79
N ILE A 36 -6.71 5.76 14.88
CA ILE A 36 -7.39 7.03 15.14
C ILE A 36 -8.87 6.81 14.85
N CYS A 37 -9.71 6.97 15.88
CA CYS A 37 -11.15 6.84 15.72
C CYS A 37 -11.78 8.20 15.40
N ARG A 38 -12.57 8.27 14.33
CA ARG A 38 -13.32 9.47 13.93
C ARG A 38 -14.80 9.12 13.77
N LEU A 39 -15.66 10.10 14.01
CA LEU A 39 -17.07 10.02 13.65
C LEU A 39 -17.19 10.35 12.15
N VAL A 40 -17.76 9.45 11.38
CA VAL A 40 -17.95 9.58 9.94
C VAL A 40 -19.44 9.70 9.67
N ASP A 41 -19.84 10.83 9.08
CA ASP A 41 -21.21 11.05 8.64
C ASP A 41 -21.54 10.09 7.50
N THR A 42 -22.71 9.44 7.59
CA THR A 42 -23.18 8.52 6.55
C THR A 42 -24.29 9.18 5.76
N THR A 43 -24.18 9.19 4.43
CA THR A 43 -25.20 9.78 3.56
C THR A 43 -26.57 9.16 3.84
N GLY A 44 -27.56 10.01 4.11
CA GLY A 44 -28.94 9.58 4.40
C GLY A 44 -29.24 9.28 5.88
N SER A 45 -28.28 9.45 6.79
CA SER A 45 -28.49 9.33 8.23
C SER A 45 -27.93 10.54 8.97
N ILE A 46 -28.65 11.04 9.97
CA ILE A 46 -28.16 12.07 10.89
C ILE A 46 -27.22 11.49 11.97
N MET A 47 -27.20 10.16 12.12
CA MET A 47 -26.30 9.48 13.04
C MET A 47 -25.06 9.01 12.29
N GLY A 48 -23.91 9.60 12.61
CA GLY A 48 -22.61 9.15 12.14
C GLY A 48 -22.16 7.84 12.77
N LYS A 49 -21.28 7.11 12.09
CA LYS A 49 -20.64 5.89 12.58
C LYS A 49 -19.24 6.19 13.09
N ARG A 50 -18.77 5.47 14.11
CA ARG A 50 -17.37 5.55 14.55
C ARG A 50 -16.52 4.58 13.76
N GLU A 51 -15.57 5.09 12.99
CA GLU A 51 -14.58 4.30 12.28
C GLU A 51 -13.19 4.55 12.86
N CYS A 52 -12.40 3.49 13.01
CA CYS A 52 -11.05 3.56 13.57
C CYS A 52 -10.06 2.99 12.56
N HIS A 53 -9.28 3.87 11.95
CA HIS A 53 -8.27 3.53 10.95
C HIS A 53 -6.89 4.04 11.37
N THR A 54 -5.81 3.52 10.78
CA THR A 54 -4.46 4.06 10.99
C THR A 54 -4.31 5.43 10.31
N LYS A 55 -3.21 6.13 10.61
CA LYS A 55 -2.93 7.42 9.98
C LYS A 55 -2.80 7.28 8.45
N GLU A 56 -2.18 6.20 8.00
CA GLU A 56 -1.99 5.93 6.58
C GLU A 56 -3.32 5.63 5.88
N GLU A 57 -4.18 4.82 6.49
CA GLU A 57 -5.52 4.55 5.97
C GLU A 57 -6.37 5.82 5.87
N TRP A 58 -6.34 6.68 6.90
CA TRP A 58 -7.03 7.97 6.84
C TRP A 58 -6.52 8.88 5.71
N ARG A 59 -5.21 8.84 5.42
CA ARG A 59 -4.62 9.59 4.31
C ARG A 59 -5.20 9.13 2.98
N GLN A 60 -5.26 7.81 2.77
CA GLN A 60 -5.83 7.23 1.55
C GLN A 60 -7.32 7.57 1.39
N ILE A 61 -8.11 7.44 2.48
CA ILE A 61 -9.53 7.81 2.47
C ILE A 61 -9.72 9.28 2.10
N SER A 62 -8.91 10.17 2.67
CA SER A 62 -9.00 11.61 2.38
C SER A 62 -8.66 11.93 0.92
N ALA A 63 -7.62 11.31 0.37
CA ALA A 63 -7.20 11.49 -1.02
C ALA A 63 -8.29 11.02 -2.00
N ALA A 64 -8.82 9.81 -1.79
CA ALA A 64 -9.91 9.28 -2.61
C ALA A 64 -11.16 10.17 -2.53
N ASN A 65 -11.49 10.70 -1.35
CA ASN A 65 -12.63 11.60 -1.19
C ASN A 65 -12.43 12.92 -1.93
N SER A 66 -11.23 13.52 -1.89
CA SER A 66 -10.93 14.74 -2.66
C SER A 66 -11.03 14.50 -4.17
N GLU A 67 -10.47 13.41 -4.69
CA GLU A 67 -10.54 13.10 -6.12
C GLU A 67 -11.99 12.90 -6.58
N ASN A 68 -12.80 12.20 -5.78
CA ASN A 68 -14.22 12.02 -6.07
C ASN A 68 -14.99 13.34 -6.03
N ALA A 69 -14.70 14.22 -5.07
CA ALA A 69 -15.30 15.54 -4.99
C ALA A 69 -14.93 16.40 -6.21
N GLU A 70 -13.66 16.42 -6.60
CA GLU A 70 -13.18 17.14 -7.79
C GLU A 70 -13.85 16.63 -9.06
N ARG A 71 -13.94 15.30 -9.24
CA ARG A 71 -14.64 14.71 -10.39
C ARG A 71 -16.12 15.08 -10.40
N ALA A 72 -16.79 15.04 -9.25
CA ALA A 72 -18.18 15.42 -9.12
C ALA A 72 -18.40 16.90 -9.45
N LEU A 73 -17.48 17.78 -9.06
CA LEU A 73 -17.51 19.22 -9.40
C LEU A 73 -17.21 19.46 -10.88
N SER A 74 -16.20 18.79 -11.44
CA SER A 74 -15.80 18.93 -12.84
C SER A 74 -16.87 18.41 -13.80
N ASN A 75 -17.65 17.41 -13.40
CA ASN A 75 -18.74 16.85 -14.20
C ASN A 75 -20.07 17.60 -14.03
N ARG A 76 -20.13 18.65 -13.19
CA ARG A 76 -21.31 19.52 -13.16
C ARG A 76 -21.33 20.33 -14.46
N PRO A 77 -22.35 20.17 -15.33
CA PRO A 77 -22.52 21.10 -16.43
C PRO A 77 -22.59 22.50 -15.83
N ARG A 78 -21.86 23.44 -16.43
CA ARG A 78 -21.85 24.85 -16.06
C ARG A 78 -23.23 25.45 -16.37
N SER A 79 -24.25 25.02 -15.64
CA SER A 79 -25.63 25.40 -15.84
C SER A 79 -25.81 26.79 -15.25
N GLY A 80 -25.65 27.79 -16.11
CA GLY A 80 -26.40 29.04 -16.06
C GLY A 80 -26.06 29.98 -14.92
N THR A 81 -24.91 30.64 -14.97
CA THR A 81 -24.80 32.02 -14.47
C THR A 81 -24.48 32.91 -15.66
N GLY A 82 -25.53 33.53 -16.22
CA GLY A 82 -25.42 34.60 -17.22
C GLY A 82 -26.31 34.44 -18.45
N ALA A 83 -27.57 34.86 -18.36
CA ALA A 83 -28.34 35.43 -19.47
C ALA A 83 -29.63 36.05 -18.91
N GLY A 84 -29.58 37.34 -18.58
CA GLY A 84 -30.76 38.08 -18.08
C GLY A 84 -30.43 39.47 -17.56
N GLY A 85 -29.52 40.18 -18.23
CA GLY A 85 -29.37 41.62 -18.08
C GLY A 85 -29.92 42.27 -19.35
N ASN A 86 -31.10 42.87 -19.25
CA ASN A 86 -31.61 44.04 -19.97
C ASN A 86 -32.93 44.43 -19.30
#